data_AF-A0A2K6QXW3-F1
#
_entry.id   AF-A0A2K6QXW3-F1
#
_cell.length_a   1.000
_cell.length_b   1.000
_cell.length_c   1.000
_cell.angle_alpha   90.00
_cell.angle_beta   90.00
_cell.angle_gamma   90.00
#
_symmetry.space_group_name_H-M   'P 1'
#
loop_
_entity.id
_entity.type
_entity.pdbx_description
1 polymer ?
#
loop_
_entity_poly.entity_id
_entity_poly.type
_entity_poly.pdbx_seq_one_letter_code
_entity_poly.pdbx_strand_id
1 'polypeptide(L)'
;MRLLILELIKKHLLPLWNDGCIMGFISKERERALLKDQQPGTFLLRFSESSREGAITFTWVERSQNGGEPYFHAVEPYTKKELSAVTFPDIIRNYKVMAAENIPENPLKYLYPNIDKDHAFGKYYSRPKEAPEPMELDGPKGTGYIKTELISVSEVHPSRLQTTDNLLPMSPEEFDEVSRIVGSVEFDSMVTPGAVKDLPRVEGSRSEIVNEIRDRNGDMMSTKESIFLWGGVF
;
A
#
# COMPACT_ATOMS: atom_id res chain seq x y z
N MET A 1 4.48 -21.82 -17.01
CA MET A 1 4.04 -20.70 -16.15
C MET A 1 4.20 -21.02 -14.66
N ARG A 2 3.52 -22.03 -14.09
CA ARG A 2 3.61 -22.37 -12.65
C ARG A 2 5.04 -22.66 -12.15
N LEU A 3 5.87 -23.34 -12.95
CA LEU A 3 7.26 -23.63 -12.58
C LEU A 3 8.14 -22.38 -12.43
N LEU A 4 7.89 -21.36 -13.24
CA LEU A 4 8.67 -20.12 -13.20
C LEU A 4 8.27 -19.24 -12.01
N ILE A 5 6.99 -19.29 -11.62
CA ILE A 5 6.53 -18.67 -10.37
C ILE A 5 7.20 -19.35 -9.17
N LEU A 6 7.30 -20.68 -9.16
CA LEU A 6 8.03 -21.39 -8.10
C LEU A 6 9.51 -21.00 -8.06
N GLU A 7 10.14 -20.80 -9.22
CA GLU A 7 11.53 -20.33 -9.29
C GLU A 7 11.67 -18.89 -8.76
N LEU A 8 10.73 -18.01 -9.12
CA LEU A 8 10.65 -16.62 -8.63
C LEU A 8 10.50 -16.59 -7.10
N ILE A 9 9.60 -17.41 -6.55
CA ILE A 9 9.41 -17.53 -5.10
C ILE A 9 10.70 -17.99 -4.45
N LYS A 10 11.26 -19.13 -4.89
CA LYS A 10 12.45 -19.73 -4.30
C LYS A 10 13.64 -18.77 -4.27
N LYS A 11 13.80 -17.94 -5.30
CA LYS A 11 14.96 -17.04 -5.43
C LYS A 11 14.77 -15.68 -4.76
N HIS A 12 13.57 -15.08 -4.85
CA HIS A 12 13.38 -13.67 -4.49
C HIS A 12 12.30 -13.42 -3.44
N LEU A 13 11.33 -14.33 -3.26
CA LEU A 13 10.13 -14.05 -2.47
C LEU A 13 9.88 -15.06 -1.34
N LEU A 14 10.79 -16.01 -1.13
CA LEU A 14 10.58 -17.13 -0.21
C LEU A 14 10.19 -16.68 1.22
N PRO A 15 10.85 -15.67 1.83
CA PRO A 15 10.45 -15.22 3.17
C PRO A 15 9.06 -14.58 3.18
N LEU A 16 8.73 -13.78 2.16
CA LEU A 16 7.42 -13.13 2.03
C LEU A 16 6.29 -14.14 1.79
N TRP A 17 6.59 -15.20 1.04
CA TRP A 17 5.66 -16.28 0.76
C TRP A 17 5.36 -17.10 2.02
N ASN A 18 6.40 -17.45 2.79
CA ASN A 18 6.24 -18.24 4.02
C ASN A 18 5.44 -17.50 5.10
N ASP A 19 5.59 -16.17 5.15
CA ASP A 19 4.92 -15.32 6.13
C ASP A 19 3.52 -14.88 5.68
N GLY A 20 3.03 -15.43 4.55
CA GLY A 20 1.68 -15.19 4.07
C GLY A 20 1.45 -13.78 3.53
N CYS A 21 2.51 -13.02 3.22
CA CYS A 21 2.37 -11.66 2.70
C CYS A 21 1.83 -11.64 1.25
N ILE A 22 1.96 -12.76 0.53
CA ILE A 22 1.59 -12.87 -0.88
C ILE A 22 0.32 -13.72 -1.01
N MET A 23 -0.76 -13.12 -1.52
CA MET A 23 -2.02 -13.83 -1.78
C MET A 23 -1.87 -14.87 -2.90
N GLY A 24 -0.95 -14.61 -3.84
CA GLY A 24 -0.52 -15.57 -4.85
C GLY A 24 -1.41 -15.58 -6.08
N PHE A 25 -2.19 -16.66 -6.26
CA PHE A 25 -2.98 -16.89 -7.46
C PHE A 25 -4.41 -16.38 -7.27
N ILE A 26 -4.65 -15.17 -7.77
CA ILE A 26 -5.95 -14.52 -7.69
C ILE A 26 -6.21 -13.73 -8.98
N SER A 27 -7.43 -13.84 -9.52
CA SER A 27 -7.82 -13.12 -10.73
C SER A 27 -7.95 -11.62 -10.46
N LYS A 28 -7.93 -10.84 -11.54
CA LYS A 28 -8.09 -9.37 -11.48
C LYS A 28 -9.45 -8.95 -10.91
N GLU A 29 -10.47 -9.76 -11.14
CA GLU A 29 -11.83 -9.50 -10.66
C GLU A 29 -11.92 -9.77 -9.17
N ARG A 30 -11.35 -10.89 -8.71
CA ARG A 30 -11.36 -11.26 -7.30
C ARG A 30 -10.47 -10.35 -6.46
N GLU A 31 -9.29 -9.94 -6.94
CA GLU A 31 -8.45 -8.98 -6.20
C GLU A 31 -9.18 -7.65 -5.96
N ARG A 32 -9.92 -7.16 -6.97
CA ARG A 32 -10.70 -5.92 -6.87
C ARG A 32 -11.85 -6.08 -5.88
N ALA A 33 -12.54 -7.21 -5.90
CA ALA A 33 -13.59 -7.52 -4.94
C ALA A 33 -13.06 -7.51 -3.49
N LEU A 34 -11.87 -8.08 -3.25
CA LEU A 34 -11.26 -8.10 -1.90
C LEU A 34 -10.85 -6.70 -1.43
N LEU A 35 -10.37 -5.85 -2.35
CA LEU A 35 -9.90 -4.51 -2.04
C LEU A 35 -11.03 -3.46 -1.99
N LYS A 36 -12.20 -3.72 -2.57
CA LYS A 36 -13.30 -2.75 -2.71
C LYS A 36 -13.70 -2.10 -1.39
N ASP A 37 -13.87 -2.93 -0.36
CA ASP A 37 -14.36 -2.50 0.95
C ASP A 37 -13.22 -2.17 1.93
N GLN A 38 -11.97 -2.19 1.47
CA GLN A 38 -10.81 -1.87 2.30
C GLN A 38 -10.53 -0.37 2.36
N GLN A 39 -9.77 0.03 3.37
CA GLN A 39 -9.35 1.42 3.54
C GLN A 39 -8.38 1.86 2.44
N PRO A 40 -8.38 3.15 2.04
CA PRO A 40 -7.46 3.68 1.04
C PRO A 40 -5.99 3.40 1.38
N GLY A 41 -5.22 3.00 0.37
CA GLY A 41 -3.83 2.58 0.50
C GLY A 41 -3.65 1.12 0.94
N THR A 42 -4.74 0.36 1.06
CA THR A 42 -4.65 -1.11 1.19
C THR A 42 -4.22 -1.71 -0.12
N PHE A 43 -3.22 -2.58 -0.09
CA PHE A 43 -2.67 -3.24 -1.26
C PHE A 43 -2.60 -4.76 -1.10
N LEU A 44 -2.60 -5.45 -2.24
CA LEU A 44 -2.57 -6.91 -2.33
C LEU A 44 -1.50 -7.35 -3.32
N LEU A 45 -0.73 -8.37 -2.95
CA LEU A 45 0.32 -8.96 -3.77
C LEU A 45 -0.19 -10.21 -4.50
N ARG A 46 0.03 -10.30 -5.81
CA ARG A 46 -0.32 -11.47 -6.60
C ARG A 46 0.67 -11.79 -7.70
N PHE A 47 0.66 -13.04 -8.17
CA PHE A 47 1.38 -13.41 -9.37
C PHE A 47 0.63 -12.98 -10.63
N SER A 48 1.39 -12.59 -11.64
CA SER A 48 0.84 -12.30 -12.96
C SER A 48 0.54 -13.60 -13.69
N GLU A 49 -0.74 -13.83 -13.99
CA GLU A 49 -1.20 -14.94 -14.81
C GLU A 49 -0.85 -14.77 -16.30
N SER A 50 -0.60 -13.54 -16.76
CA SER A 50 -0.30 -13.26 -18.16
C SER A 50 1.20 -13.26 -18.47
N SER A 51 2.07 -13.22 -17.45
CA SER A 51 3.52 -13.19 -17.66
C SER A 51 4.08 -14.59 -17.91
N ARG A 52 4.71 -14.76 -19.08
CA ARG A 52 5.36 -16.03 -19.46
C ARG A 52 6.58 -16.34 -18.58
N GLU A 53 7.25 -15.32 -18.05
CA GLU A 53 8.50 -15.45 -17.29
C GLU A 53 8.28 -15.65 -15.78
N GLY A 54 7.02 -15.60 -15.33
CA GLY A 54 6.71 -15.55 -13.90
C GLY A 54 7.02 -14.17 -13.34
N ALA A 55 6.00 -13.48 -12.84
CA ALA A 55 6.15 -12.13 -12.31
C ALA A 55 5.21 -11.90 -11.14
N ILE A 56 5.57 -10.96 -10.26
CA ILE A 56 4.76 -10.50 -9.13
C ILE A 56 4.32 -9.05 -9.39
N THR A 57 3.09 -8.73 -9.05
CA THR A 57 2.55 -7.37 -9.10
C THR A 57 1.80 -7.08 -7.80
N PHE A 58 1.49 -5.82 -7.58
CA PHE A 58 0.60 -5.40 -6.52
C PHE A 58 -0.47 -4.45 -7.05
N THR A 59 -1.63 -4.55 -6.41
CA THR A 59 -2.78 -3.69 -6.67
C THR A 59 -3.13 -2.96 -5.38
N TRP A 60 -3.42 -1.67 -5.44
CA TRP A 60 -3.91 -0.90 -4.29
C TRP A 60 -5.22 -0.19 -4.60
N VAL A 61 -6.01 0.05 -3.55
CA VAL A 61 -7.25 0.80 -3.61
C VAL A 61 -7.04 2.25 -3.17
N GLU A 62 -7.63 3.16 -3.91
CA GLU A 62 -7.72 4.58 -3.61
C GLU A 62 -9.20 5.00 -3.63
N ARG A 63 -9.59 5.95 -2.77
CA ARG A 63 -10.94 6.51 -2.76
C ARG A 63 -10.87 8.01 -2.93
N SER A 64 -11.74 8.53 -3.79
CA SER A 64 -11.93 9.98 -3.90
C SER A 64 -12.53 10.52 -2.60
N GLN A 65 -12.12 11.73 -2.22
CA GLN A 65 -12.63 12.44 -1.03
C GLN A 65 -14.15 12.63 -1.07
N ASN A 66 -14.75 12.57 -2.26
CA ASN A 66 -16.19 12.82 -2.47
C ASN A 66 -17.07 11.57 -2.27
N GLY A 67 -16.53 10.48 -1.71
CA GLY A 67 -17.30 9.26 -1.43
C GLY A 67 -17.71 8.45 -2.68
N GLY A 68 -17.01 8.66 -3.81
CA GLY A 68 -17.23 7.94 -5.06
C GLY A 68 -16.72 6.49 -5.06
N GLU A 69 -16.93 5.80 -6.18
CA GLU A 69 -16.44 4.42 -6.40
C GLU A 69 -14.92 4.31 -6.20
N PRO A 70 -14.43 3.22 -5.59
CA PRO A 70 -13.00 3.00 -5.39
C PRO A 70 -12.26 2.84 -6.72
N TYR A 71 -11.08 3.45 -6.80
CA TYR A 71 -10.15 3.28 -7.89
C TYR A 71 -9.13 2.21 -7.54
N PHE A 72 -8.84 1.33 -8.50
CA PHE A 72 -7.84 0.29 -8.35
C PHE A 72 -6.67 0.56 -9.28
N HIS A 73 -5.49 0.63 -8.71
CA HIS A 73 -4.25 0.83 -9.43
C HIS A 73 -3.39 -0.41 -9.30
N ALA A 74 -2.78 -0.82 -10.41
CA ALA A 74 -1.86 -1.96 -10.44
C ALA A 74 -0.61 -1.56 -11.19
N VAL A 75 0.54 -1.98 -10.69
CA VAL A 75 1.82 -1.79 -11.38
C VAL A 75 2.07 -2.86 -12.43
N GLU A 76 2.95 -2.55 -13.37
CA GLU A 76 3.47 -3.59 -14.26
C GLU A 76 4.15 -4.72 -13.44
N PRO A 77 3.95 -6.00 -13.80
CA PRO A 77 4.51 -7.10 -13.04
C PRO A 77 6.04 -7.13 -13.08
N TYR A 78 6.66 -7.20 -11.90
CA TYR A 78 8.09 -7.38 -11.74
C TYR A 78 8.49 -8.82 -11.99
N THR A 79 9.38 -9.00 -12.95
CA THR A 79 10.04 -10.25 -13.30
C THR A 79 11.30 -10.45 -12.45
N LYS A 80 11.90 -11.63 -12.60
CA LYS A 80 13.23 -11.93 -12.04
C LYS A 80 14.28 -10.85 -12.36
N LYS A 81 14.20 -10.21 -13.53
CA LYS A 81 15.16 -9.19 -13.96
C LYS A 81 15.14 -7.98 -13.03
N GLU A 82 13.96 -7.44 -12.74
CA GLU A 82 13.83 -6.31 -11.80
C GLU A 82 14.15 -6.72 -10.36
N LEU A 83 13.66 -7.90 -9.94
CA LEU A 83 13.90 -8.40 -8.58
C LEU A 83 15.36 -8.77 -8.29
N SER A 84 16.20 -8.87 -9.32
CA SER A 84 17.64 -9.03 -9.19
C SER A 84 18.37 -7.70 -8.95
N ALA A 85 17.77 -6.58 -9.36
CA ALA A 85 18.35 -5.24 -9.18
C ALA A 85 17.92 -4.60 -7.85
N VAL A 86 16.66 -4.77 -7.46
CA VAL A 86 16.11 -4.24 -6.20
C VAL A 86 15.24 -5.32 -5.56
N THR A 87 15.35 -5.49 -4.25
CA THR A 87 14.53 -6.49 -3.54
C THR A 87 13.06 -6.07 -3.55
N PHE A 88 12.15 -7.05 -3.59
CA PHE A 88 10.71 -6.75 -3.59
C PHE A 88 10.25 -5.94 -2.35
N PRO A 89 10.70 -6.22 -1.11
CA PRO A 89 10.40 -5.38 0.04
C PRO A 89 10.85 -3.92 -0.13
N ASP A 90 12.03 -3.69 -0.70
CA ASP A 90 12.54 -2.33 -0.93
C ASP A 90 11.74 -1.61 -2.03
N ILE A 91 11.27 -2.33 -3.07
CA ILE A 91 10.32 -1.80 -4.05
C ILE A 91 9.05 -1.31 -3.34
N ILE A 92 8.43 -2.12 -2.47
CA ILE A 92 7.22 -1.75 -1.73
C ILE A 92 7.46 -0.56 -0.79
N ARG A 93 8.62 -0.52 -0.11
CA ARG A 93 9.00 0.57 0.79
C ARG A 93 9.13 1.91 0.05
N ASN A 94 9.81 1.87 -1.09
CA ASN A 94 10.26 3.05 -1.81
C ASN A 94 9.35 3.41 -2.99
N TYR A 95 8.25 2.69 -3.19
CA TYR A 95 7.29 2.99 -4.24
C TYR A 95 6.66 4.36 -4.02
N LYS A 96 6.69 5.20 -5.06
CA LYS A 96 6.07 6.53 -5.03
C LYS A 96 5.25 6.77 -6.28
N VAL A 97 4.18 7.53 -6.13
CA VAL A 97 3.34 8.01 -7.24
C VAL A 97 3.43 9.54 -7.24
N MET A 98 3.60 10.13 -8.42
CA MET A 98 3.62 11.59 -8.56
C MET A 98 2.20 12.13 -8.41
N ALA A 99 1.96 12.92 -7.36
CA ALA A 99 0.69 13.59 -7.13
C ALA A 99 0.58 14.90 -7.95
N ALA A 100 -0.63 15.47 -8.00
CA ALA A 100 -0.95 16.72 -8.70
C ALA A 100 -0.01 17.89 -8.34
N GLU A 101 0.52 17.89 -7.12
CA GLU A 101 1.40 18.94 -6.58
C GLU A 101 2.90 18.65 -6.78
N ASN A 102 3.26 17.66 -7.61
CA ASN A 102 4.65 17.20 -7.82
C ASN A 102 5.35 16.67 -6.55
N ILE A 103 4.61 16.34 -5.50
CA ILE A 103 5.14 15.70 -4.29
C ILE A 103 4.98 14.18 -4.46
N PRO A 104 6.08 13.39 -4.45
CA PRO A 104 5.98 11.94 -4.57
C PRO A 104 5.46 11.33 -3.26
N GLU A 105 4.27 10.75 -3.29
CA GLU A 105 3.65 10.10 -2.12
C GLU A 105 3.71 8.57 -2.24
N ASN A 106 3.83 7.88 -1.10
CA ASN A 106 3.72 6.42 -1.08
C ASN A 106 2.24 6.02 -0.90
N PRO A 107 1.59 5.45 -1.93
CA PRO A 107 0.19 5.05 -1.82
C PRO A 107 -0.01 3.78 -0.97
N LEU A 108 1.06 3.02 -0.71
CA LEU A 108 1.01 1.73 -0.03
C LEU A 108 1.12 1.94 1.49
N LYS A 109 0.02 1.66 2.20
CA LYS A 109 -0.09 1.86 3.65
C LYS A 109 -0.34 0.55 4.39
N TYR A 110 -1.25 -0.27 3.87
CA TYR A 110 -1.71 -1.48 4.54
C TYR A 110 -1.64 -2.67 3.59
N LEU A 111 -1.04 -3.77 4.03
CA LEU A 111 -1.17 -5.05 3.35
C LEU A 111 -2.53 -5.65 3.68
N TYR A 112 -3.24 -6.13 2.66
CA TYR A 112 -4.51 -6.83 2.83
C TYR A 112 -4.38 -8.01 3.82
N PRO A 113 -5.33 -8.19 4.75
CA PRO A 113 -6.57 -7.41 4.88
C PRO A 113 -6.43 -6.10 5.66
N ASN A 114 -5.55 -6.01 6.67
CA ASN A 114 -5.41 -4.78 7.47
C ASN A 114 -4.12 -4.82 8.30
N ILE A 115 -2.98 -5.03 7.66
CA ILE A 115 -1.68 -5.13 8.32
C ILE A 115 -0.86 -3.91 7.92
N ASP A 116 -0.33 -3.16 8.88
CA ASP A 116 0.56 -2.03 8.57
C ASP A 116 1.73 -2.50 7.68
N LYS A 117 2.02 -1.74 6.63
CA LYS A 117 3.09 -2.07 5.66
C LYS A 117 4.41 -2.34 6.37
N ASP A 118 4.83 -1.47 7.28
CA ASP A 118 6.11 -1.61 7.97
C ASP A 118 6.09 -2.77 8.98
N HIS A 119 4.92 -3.16 9.49
CA HIS A 119 4.77 -4.36 10.30
C HIS A 119 4.95 -5.63 9.45
N ALA A 120 4.37 -5.67 8.24
CA ALA A 120 4.47 -6.80 7.34
C ALA A 120 5.88 -6.93 6.72
N PHE A 121 6.45 -5.82 6.24
CA PHE A 121 7.67 -5.84 5.43
C PHE A 121 8.93 -5.35 6.15
N GLY A 122 8.80 -4.69 7.30
CA GLY A 122 9.91 -3.97 7.96
C GLY A 122 11.15 -4.81 8.23
N LYS A 123 10.96 -6.09 8.58
CA LYS A 123 12.05 -7.04 8.83
C LYS A 123 12.83 -7.46 7.57
N TYR A 124 12.29 -7.19 6.38
CA TYR A 124 12.91 -7.53 5.11
C TYR A 124 13.52 -6.33 4.39
N TYR A 125 13.35 -5.12 4.93
CA TYR A 125 13.97 -3.94 4.35
C TYR A 125 15.48 -4.04 4.42
N SER A 126 16.14 -3.72 3.30
CA SER A 126 17.58 -3.59 3.28
C SER A 126 17.97 -2.51 4.27
N ARG A 127 18.83 -2.87 5.24
CA ARG A 127 19.45 -1.85 6.08
C ARG A 127 20.31 -0.96 5.18
N PRO A 128 20.33 0.36 5.40
CA PRO A 128 21.40 1.19 4.87
C PRO A 128 22.71 0.47 5.13
N LYS A 129 23.44 0.15 4.06
CA LYS A 129 24.81 -0.30 4.19
C LYS A 129 25.54 0.89 4.83
N GLU A 130 25.73 0.88 6.14
CA GLU A 130 26.70 1.75 6.78
C GLU A 130 27.98 1.49 6.00
N ALA A 131 28.46 2.53 5.32
CA ALA A 131 29.77 2.45 4.71
C ALA A 131 30.74 2.01 5.82
N PRO A 132 31.65 1.05 5.57
CA PRO A 132 32.66 0.74 6.56
C PRO A 132 33.27 2.07 6.97
N GLU A 133 33.21 2.39 8.27
CA GLU A 133 33.79 3.64 8.76
C GLU A 133 35.21 3.74 8.18
N PRO A 134 35.55 4.84 7.49
CA PRO A 134 36.89 4.98 6.96
C PRO A 134 37.83 4.85 8.16
N MET A 135 38.63 3.78 8.18
CA MET A 135 39.72 3.63 9.14
C MET A 135 40.45 4.96 9.14
N GLU A 136 40.48 5.63 10.30
CA GLU A 136 41.07 6.96 10.45
C GLU A 136 42.49 6.97 9.89
N LEU A 137 42.62 7.49 8.67
CA LEU A 137 43.88 7.86 8.06
C LEU A 137 43.83 9.37 7.92
N ASP A 138 44.56 10.00 8.83
CA ASP A 138 44.83 11.43 8.93
C ASP A 138 45.09 12.03 7.54
N GLY A 139 44.11 12.75 6.99
CA GLY A 139 44.18 13.31 5.64
C GLY A 139 43.02 14.27 5.32
N PRO A 140 43.25 15.38 4.57
CA PRO A 140 42.30 16.47 4.47
C PRO A 140 41.08 16.12 3.60
N LYS A 141 39.91 16.18 4.22
CA LYS A 141 38.55 16.39 3.68
C LYS A 141 38.32 16.09 2.18
N GLY A 142 37.50 15.06 1.93
CA GLY A 142 36.49 15.12 0.87
C GLY A 142 36.43 13.93 -0.09
N THR A 143 35.69 12.90 0.29
CA THR A 143 35.01 12.01 -0.67
C THR A 143 33.59 11.72 -0.18
N GLY A 144 32.82 12.78 0.05
CA GLY A 144 31.40 12.71 0.39
C GLY A 144 30.57 12.31 -0.83
N TYR A 145 30.61 11.04 -1.21
CA TYR A 145 29.68 10.49 -2.20
C TYR A 145 28.26 10.51 -1.62
N ILE A 146 27.32 11.10 -2.37
CA ILE A 146 25.91 11.12 -1.98
C ILE A 146 25.36 9.70 -2.13
N LYS A 147 24.81 9.16 -1.04
CA LYS A 147 24.13 7.85 -1.06
C LYS A 147 22.90 7.94 -1.98
N THR A 148 22.84 7.07 -2.98
CA THR A 148 21.69 6.95 -3.88
C THR A 148 20.93 5.65 -3.61
N GLU A 149 19.61 5.69 -3.73
CA GLU A 149 18.74 4.53 -3.65
C GLU A 149 17.82 4.51 -4.88
N LEU A 150 17.64 3.33 -5.50
CA LEU A 150 16.70 3.17 -6.59
C LEU A 150 15.29 3.18 -6.04
N ILE A 151 14.42 3.95 -6.69
CA ILE A 151 13.00 4.04 -6.35
C ILE A 151 12.16 3.66 -7.57
N SER A 152 11.08 2.91 -7.36
CA SER A 152 10.07 2.69 -8.39
C SER A 152 9.06 3.82 -8.34
N VAL A 153 8.87 4.50 -9.47
CA VAL A 153 7.91 5.60 -9.61
C VAL A 153 6.96 5.29 -10.75
N SER A 154 5.66 5.52 -10.53
CA SER A 154 4.67 5.52 -11.61
C SER A 154 4.17 6.94 -11.88
N GLU A 155 4.18 7.33 -13.15
CA GLU A 155 3.59 8.59 -13.59
C GLU A 155 2.06 8.46 -13.65
N VAL A 156 1.35 9.44 -13.09
CA VAL A 156 -0.11 9.56 -13.28
C VAL A 156 -0.32 10.39 -14.54
N HIS A 157 -0.99 9.81 -15.54
CA HIS A 157 -1.30 10.51 -16.79
C HIS A 157 -2.06 11.82 -16.51
N PRO A 158 -1.69 12.98 -17.11
CA PRO A 158 -2.27 14.28 -16.80
C PRO A 158 -3.79 14.34 -16.98
N SER A 159 -4.39 13.49 -17.81
CA SER A 159 -5.86 13.38 -17.92
C SER A 159 -6.58 12.84 -16.67
N ARG A 160 -5.84 12.34 -15.67
CA ARG A 160 -6.40 11.92 -14.37
C ARG A 160 -6.22 12.97 -13.29
N LEU A 161 -5.40 13.99 -13.54
CA LEU A 161 -5.54 15.25 -12.83
C LEU A 161 -6.84 15.84 -13.37
N GLN A 162 -7.86 15.93 -12.53
CA GLN A 162 -8.99 16.80 -12.83
C GLN A 162 -8.45 18.23 -12.76
N THR A 163 -7.72 18.64 -13.79
CA THR A 163 -7.53 20.04 -14.12
C THR A 163 -8.92 20.63 -14.26
N THR A 164 -9.06 21.84 -13.75
CA THR A 164 -10.25 22.67 -13.56
C THR A 164 -11.09 22.95 -14.81
N ASP A 165 -11.05 22.11 -15.83
CA ASP A 165 -11.74 22.28 -17.12
C ASP A 165 -13.27 22.20 -17.02
N ASN A 166 -13.82 21.83 -15.85
CA ASN A 166 -15.26 21.90 -15.55
C ASN A 166 -15.67 23.12 -14.70
N LEU A 167 -14.75 24.03 -14.38
CA LEU A 167 -15.12 25.32 -13.80
C LEU A 167 -15.52 26.27 -14.94
N LEU A 168 -16.78 26.17 -15.38
CA LEU A 168 -17.39 27.28 -16.08
C LEU A 168 -17.39 28.49 -15.11
N PRO A 169 -17.02 29.70 -15.56
CA PRO A 169 -17.17 30.89 -14.73
C PRO A 169 -18.65 31.03 -14.35
N MET A 170 -18.95 31.10 -13.04
CA MET A 170 -20.30 31.37 -12.56
C MET A 170 -20.85 32.63 -13.23
N SER A 171 -22.13 32.63 -13.58
CA SER A 171 -22.75 33.83 -14.12
C SER A 171 -22.80 34.92 -13.04
N PRO A 172 -22.84 36.21 -13.41
CA PRO A 172 -23.00 37.30 -12.44
C PRO A 172 -24.25 37.14 -11.55
N GLU A 173 -25.29 36.45 -12.04
CA GLU A 173 -26.50 36.18 -11.24
C GLU A 173 -26.25 35.15 -10.13
N GLU A 174 -25.46 34.11 -10.40
CA GLU A 174 -25.11 33.07 -9.40
C GLU A 174 -24.19 33.61 -8.30
N PHE A 175 -23.31 34.56 -8.64
CA PHE A 175 -22.42 35.21 -7.68
C PHE A 175 -23.16 36.11 -6.66
N ASP A 176 -24.20 36.81 -7.11
CA ASP A 176 -25.03 37.66 -6.25
C ASP A 176 -25.86 36.83 -5.25
N GLU A 177 -26.28 35.63 -5.64
CA GLU A 177 -27.02 34.71 -4.77
C GLU A 177 -26.13 34.13 -3.65
N VAL A 178 -24.90 33.72 -3.98
CA VAL A 178 -23.93 33.19 -3.00
C VAL A 178 -23.50 34.27 -2.00
N SER A 179 -23.30 35.50 -2.46
CA SER A 179 -22.88 36.61 -1.60
C SER A 179 -23.98 37.06 -0.62
N ARG A 180 -25.26 36.91 -0.98
CA ARG A 180 -26.38 37.09 -0.01
C ARG A 180 -26.42 36.00 1.07
N ILE A 181 -26.06 34.76 0.75
CA ILE A 181 -26.06 33.64 1.70
C ILE A 181 -24.93 33.79 2.72
N VAL A 182 -23.75 34.22 2.28
CA VAL A 182 -22.55 34.33 3.14
C VAL A 182 -22.56 35.59 4.01
N GLY A 183 -23.28 36.65 3.62
CA GLY A 183 -23.33 37.92 4.36
C GLY A 183 -24.10 37.91 5.69
N SER A 184 -24.79 36.82 6.05
CA SER A 184 -25.69 36.79 7.22
C SER A 184 -25.15 36.09 8.48
N VAL A 185 -23.86 35.74 8.54
CA VAL A 185 -23.24 35.21 9.77
C VAL A 185 -22.42 36.27 10.49
N GLU A 186 -23.08 37.08 11.32
CA GLU A 186 -22.42 37.97 12.30
C GLU A 186 -21.64 37.13 13.33
N PHE A 187 -20.35 37.45 13.46
CA PHE A 187 -19.44 36.85 14.43
C PHE A 187 -19.38 37.77 15.65
N ASP A 188 -20.07 37.44 16.74
CA ASP A 188 -19.82 38.10 18.04
C ASP A 188 -19.84 37.12 19.23
N SER A 189 -18.86 37.35 20.12
CA SER A 189 -18.79 36.98 21.53
C SER A 189 -18.52 35.51 21.95
N MET A 190 -17.30 35.20 22.41
CA MET A 190 -16.91 35.24 23.85
C MET A 190 -15.55 34.54 24.13
N VAL A 191 -14.76 35.17 25.00
CA VAL A 191 -13.41 34.82 25.47
C VAL A 191 -13.45 34.24 26.90
N THR A 192 -12.93 33.01 27.10
CA THR A 192 -12.26 32.39 28.30
C THR A 192 -13.02 32.26 29.66
N PRO A 193 -12.52 31.55 30.72
CA PRO A 193 -11.49 30.47 30.87
C PRO A 193 -11.92 29.24 31.75
N GLY A 194 -11.29 28.07 31.52
CA GLY A 194 -10.98 27.05 32.56
C GLY A 194 -12.00 25.92 32.87
N ALA A 195 -11.60 24.66 32.66
CA ALA A 195 -11.84 23.50 33.55
C ALA A 195 -11.41 22.19 32.86
N VAL A 196 -10.51 21.44 33.50
CA VAL A 196 -10.21 20.03 33.21
C VAL A 196 -11.35 19.18 33.79
N LYS A 197 -11.84 18.16 33.06
CA LYS A 197 -12.37 16.88 33.61
C LYS A 197 -12.70 15.85 32.52
N ASP A 198 -11.97 14.74 32.58
CA ASP A 198 -12.36 13.33 32.39
C ASP A 198 -13.16 12.90 31.14
N LEU A 199 -12.48 12.14 30.27
CA LEU A 199 -13.10 11.30 29.22
C LEU A 199 -13.03 9.82 29.65
N PRO A 200 -14.11 9.03 29.56
CA PRO A 200 -14.07 7.60 29.85
C PRO A 200 -13.44 6.80 28.70
N ARG A 201 -12.57 5.86 29.08
CA ARG A 201 -11.99 4.81 28.26
C ARG A 201 -13.04 3.76 27.95
N VAL A 202 -13.39 3.57 26.67
CA VAL A 202 -14.14 2.40 26.20
C VAL A 202 -13.12 1.36 25.74
N GLU A 203 -12.95 0.32 26.56
CA GLU A 203 -12.31 -0.93 26.17
C GLU A 203 -13.31 -1.78 25.37
N GLY A 204 -12.95 -2.07 24.11
CA GLY A 204 -13.55 -3.14 23.33
C GLY A 204 -12.47 -4.17 23.00
N SER A 205 -12.57 -5.34 23.62
CA SER A 205 -11.56 -6.39 23.63
C SER A 205 -11.19 -6.96 22.25
N ARG A 206 -9.88 -7.15 22.09
CA ARG A 206 -9.14 -7.63 20.92
C ARG A 206 -9.17 -9.17 20.78
N SER A 207 -10.33 -9.81 20.89
CA SER A 207 -10.38 -11.28 21.05
C SER A 207 -11.38 -12.07 20.18
N GLU A 208 -12.01 -11.50 19.14
CA GLU A 208 -13.06 -12.24 18.40
C GLU A 208 -12.82 -12.50 16.90
N ILE A 209 -11.65 -12.23 16.32
CA ILE A 209 -11.43 -12.51 14.89
C ILE A 209 -10.21 -13.41 14.65
N VAL A 210 -10.15 -14.52 15.38
CA VAL A 210 -9.27 -15.66 15.03
C VAL A 210 -10.10 -16.93 15.18
N ASN A 211 -10.99 -17.20 14.23
CA ASN A 211 -11.60 -18.52 14.05
C ASN A 211 -12.26 -18.60 12.68
N GLU A 212 -11.58 -19.19 11.70
CA GLU A 212 -12.22 -20.07 10.70
C GLU A 212 -11.20 -20.73 9.77
N ILE A 213 -10.45 -21.72 10.27
CA ILE A 213 -10.10 -22.94 9.54
C ILE A 213 -10.01 -24.07 10.58
N ARG A 214 -11.16 -24.62 10.98
CA ARG A 214 -11.27 -25.84 11.80
C ARG A 214 -11.84 -26.96 10.94
N ASP A 215 -11.39 -28.18 11.19
CA ASP A 215 -11.91 -29.37 10.54
C ASP A 215 -13.29 -29.77 11.09
N ARG A 216 -13.91 -30.82 10.51
CA ARG A 216 -15.29 -31.24 10.86
C ARG A 216 -15.48 -31.66 12.32
N ASN A 217 -14.40 -31.81 13.10
CA ASN A 217 -14.44 -32.16 14.53
C ASN A 217 -13.91 -31.03 15.45
N GLY A 218 -13.52 -29.87 14.90
CA GLY A 218 -13.20 -28.68 15.68
C GLY A 218 -11.77 -28.57 16.19
N ASP A 219 -10.85 -29.41 15.72
CA ASP A 219 -9.42 -29.34 16.06
C ASP A 219 -8.62 -28.50 15.05
N MET A 220 -7.47 -27.99 15.49
CA MET A 220 -6.60 -27.12 14.70
C MET A 220 -5.73 -27.95 13.75
N MET A 221 -5.96 -27.85 12.44
CA MET A 221 -5.22 -28.62 11.43
C MET A 221 -3.75 -28.18 11.32
N SER A 222 -2.85 -29.15 11.21
CA SER A 222 -1.42 -28.90 11.02
C SER A 222 -1.10 -28.50 9.58
N THR A 223 -0.12 -27.61 9.37
CA THR A 223 0.30 -27.08 8.05
C THR A 223 0.64 -28.17 7.02
N LYS A 224 0.95 -29.39 7.45
CA LYS A 224 1.19 -30.54 6.56
C LYS A 224 -0.10 -31.14 5.97
N GLU A 225 -1.23 -31.00 6.65
CA GLU A 225 -2.54 -31.54 6.21
C GLU A 225 -3.22 -30.62 5.18
N SER A 226 -3.02 -29.29 5.28
CA SER A 226 -3.51 -28.34 4.27
C SER A 226 -2.89 -28.55 2.88
N ILE A 227 -1.66 -29.08 2.82
CA ILE A 227 -0.95 -29.39 1.57
C ILE A 227 -1.47 -30.68 0.94
N PHE A 228 -1.84 -31.68 1.74
CA PHE A 228 -2.36 -32.97 1.27
C PHE A 228 -3.78 -32.86 0.70
N LEU A 229 -4.64 -32.01 1.28
CA LEU A 229 -6.02 -31.82 0.81
C LEU A 229 -6.13 -31.12 -0.55
N TRP A 230 -5.14 -30.33 -0.96
CA TRP A 230 -5.08 -29.71 -2.30
C TRP A 230 -4.37 -30.57 -3.36
N GLY A 231 -3.70 -31.65 -2.96
CA GLY A 231 -3.07 -32.61 -3.86
C GLY A 231 -4.00 -33.70 -4.41
N GLY A 232 -5.22 -33.82 -3.87
CA GLY A 232 -6.16 -34.91 -4.18
C GLY A 232 -7.37 -34.53 -5.06
N VAL A 233 -7.41 -33.30 -5.59
CA VAL A 233 -8.45 -32.86 -6.55
C VAL A 233 -7.77 -32.36 -7.82
N PHE A 234 -7.00 -33.22 -8.48
CA PHE A 234 -6.63 -33.14 -9.90
C PHE A 234 -6.35 -34.54 -10.43
#